data_AF-A0A519RUV8-F1
#
_entry.id   AF-A0A519RUV8-F1
#
_cell.length_a   1.000
_cell.length_b   1.000
_cell.length_c   1.000
_cell.angle_alpha   90.00
_cell.angle_beta   90.00
_cell.angle_gamma   90.00
#
_symmetry.space_group_name_H-M   'P 1'
#
loop_
_entity.id
_entity.type
_entity.pdbx_description
1 polymer ?
#
loop_
_entity_poly.entity_id
_entity_poly.type
_entity_poly.pdbx_seq_one_letter_code
_entity_poly.pdbx_strand_id
1 'polypeptide(L)'
;MCKLLILDDDPIQHLIFKRMLRKYENYTDTLFSFNGNDVLDFLENHKMNMNELPELIFLDINMPNLNGWLFLEKLKKIYPKLNKLIDVYIISSSIDPQEQESSHCVWVDREALQPHSDQGRPSHP
;
A
#
# COMPACT_ATOMS: atom_id res chain seq x y z
N MET A 1 11.07 13.73 3.78
CA MET A 1 10.03 13.55 4.80
C MET A 1 9.13 12.44 4.28
N CYS A 2 8.92 11.38 5.07
CA CYS A 2 8.27 10.17 4.60
C CYS A 2 6.77 10.24 4.88
N LYS A 3 5.94 10.11 3.83
CA LYS A 3 4.47 10.11 3.98
C LYS A 3 3.99 8.68 4.18
N LEU A 4 3.53 8.38 5.39
CA LEU A 4 2.95 7.09 5.76
C LEU A 4 1.42 7.20 5.71
N LEU A 5 0.75 6.17 5.23
CA LEU A 5 -0.70 6.02 5.31
C LEU A 5 -1.03 4.75 6.09
N ILE A 6 -1.89 4.88 7.10
CA ILE A 6 -2.39 3.76 7.89
C ILE A 6 -3.87 3.59 7.56
N LEU A 7 -4.23 2.39 7.11
CA LEU A 7 -5.59 1.98 6.76
C LEU A 7 -6.02 0.85 7.69
N ASP A 8 -6.87 1.18 8.65
CA ASP A 8 -7.36 0.30 9.71
C ASP A 8 -8.72 0.84 10.17
N ASP A 9 -9.74 -0.03 10.33
CA ASP A 9 -11.06 0.41 10.75
C ASP A 9 -11.21 0.53 12.27
N ASP A 10 -10.19 0.11 13.05
CA ASP A 10 -10.15 0.25 14.50
C ASP A 10 -9.50 1.58 14.96
N PRO A 11 -10.27 2.51 15.56
CA PRO A 11 -9.72 3.75 16.11
C PRO A 11 -8.70 3.55 17.23
N ILE A 12 -8.71 2.40 17.91
CA ILE A 12 -7.72 2.06 18.93
C ILE A 12 -6.36 1.81 18.27
N GLN A 13 -6.31 1.10 17.13
CA GLN A 13 -5.07 0.88 16.39
C GLN A 13 -4.48 2.20 15.90
N HIS A 14 -5.30 3.09 15.34
CA HIS A 14 -4.87 4.44 14.98
C HIS A 14 -4.26 5.20 16.16
N LEU A 15 -4.84 5.09 17.36
CA LEU A 15 -4.30 5.75 18.55
C LEU A 15 -2.94 5.14 18.98
N ILE A 16 -2.80 3.82 18.90
CA ILE A 16 -1.54 3.12 19.17
C ILE A 16 -0.46 3.59 18.21
N PHE A 17 -0.74 3.57 16.90
CA PHE A 17 0.20 4.05 15.88
C PHE A 17 0.59 5.51 16.09
N LYS A 18 -0.37 6.42 16.36
CA LYS A 18 -0.06 7.82 16.68
C LYS A 18 0.90 7.96 17.85
N ARG A 19 0.74 7.15 18.90
CA ARG A 19 1.66 7.17 20.06
C ARG A 19 3.02 6.58 19.74
N MET A 20 3.08 5.52 18.94
CA MET A 20 4.34 4.89 18.52
C MET A 20 5.14 5.81 17.60
N LEU A 21 4.49 6.39 16.60
CA LEU A 21 5.11 7.25 15.60
C LEU A 21 5.59 8.59 16.15
N ARG A 22 4.97 9.10 17.24
CA ARG A 22 5.43 10.31 17.93
C ARG A 22 6.90 10.27 18.39
N LYS A 23 7.47 9.08 18.55
CA LYS A 23 8.88 8.90 18.93
C LYS A 23 9.84 9.11 17.76
N TYR A 24 9.33 9.28 16.54
CA TYR A 24 10.10 9.33 15.31
C TYR A 24 9.74 10.60 14.51
N GLU A 25 10.67 11.54 14.40
CA GLU A 25 10.45 12.85 13.76
C GLU A 25 10.07 12.76 12.27
N ASN A 26 10.47 11.68 11.60
CA ASN A 26 10.27 11.47 10.16
C ASN A 26 8.84 11.11 9.75
N TYR A 27 7.97 10.73 10.69
CA TYR A 27 6.60 10.27 10.43
C TYR A 27 5.53 11.25 10.92
N THR A 28 5.91 12.53 11.05
CA THR A 28 4.99 13.59 11.47
C THR A 28 3.86 13.84 10.46
N ASP A 29 4.03 13.42 9.21
CA ASP A 29 3.04 13.53 8.13
C ASP A 29 2.41 12.16 7.81
N THR A 30 1.77 11.56 8.82
CA THR A 30 1.07 10.27 8.69
C THR A 30 -0.43 10.49 8.48
N LEU A 31 -0.96 9.94 7.39
CA LEU A 31 -2.38 9.88 7.08
C LEU A 31 -3.01 8.65 7.75
N PHE A 32 -4.21 8.80 8.30
CA PHE A 32 -4.98 7.72 8.90
C PHE A 32 -6.33 7.65 8.21
N SER A 33 -6.72 6.48 7.73
CA SER A 33 -8.02 6.25 7.11
C SER A 33 -8.69 5.02 7.69
N PHE A 34 -10.00 5.10 7.87
CA PHE A 34 -10.84 3.98 8.32
C PHE A 34 -11.47 3.21 7.16
N ASN A 35 -11.29 3.70 5.93
CA ASN A 35 -12.01 3.21 4.76
C ASN A 35 -11.08 3.15 3.55
N GLY A 36 -11.00 1.97 2.93
CA GLY A 36 -10.17 1.77 1.76
C GLY A 36 -10.66 2.53 0.52
N ASN A 37 -11.96 2.81 0.39
CA ASN A 37 -12.44 3.59 -0.75
C ASN A 37 -11.94 5.04 -0.69
N ASP A 38 -11.92 5.65 0.48
CA ASP A 38 -11.39 7.01 0.67
C ASP A 38 -9.91 7.08 0.26
N VAL A 39 -9.15 6.02 0.56
CA VAL A 39 -7.75 5.89 0.15
C VAL A 39 -7.62 5.71 -1.37
N LEU A 40 -8.45 4.86 -1.98
CA LEU A 40 -8.42 4.65 -3.44
C LEU A 40 -8.78 5.93 -4.19
N ASP A 41 -9.81 6.65 -3.73
CA ASP A 41 -10.22 7.92 -4.31
C ASP A 41 -9.12 8.98 -4.13
N PHE A 42 -8.48 9.02 -2.96
CA PHE A 42 -7.33 9.90 -2.72
C PHE A 42 -6.18 9.61 -3.69
N LEU A 43 -5.80 8.34 -3.86
CA LEU A 43 -4.71 7.93 -4.75
C LEU A 43 -5.03 8.24 -6.22
N GLU A 44 -6.26 7.99 -6.68
CA GLU A 44 -6.67 8.29 -8.06
C GLU A 44 -6.69 9.79 -8.33
N ASN A 45 -7.18 10.61 -7.38
CA ASN A 45 -7.23 12.06 -7.50
C ASN A 45 -5.84 12.71 -7.48
N HIS A 46 -4.87 12.10 -6.79
CA HIS A 46 -3.51 12.61 -6.66
C HIS A 46 -2.47 11.84 -7.48
N LYS A 47 -2.89 10.96 -8.39
CA LYS A 47 -2.00 10.05 -9.14
C LYS A 47 -0.82 10.72 -9.85
N MET A 48 -0.94 11.99 -10.25
CA MET A 48 0.13 12.76 -10.91
C MET A 48 0.99 13.57 -9.94
N ASN A 49 0.57 13.76 -8.68
CA ASN A 49 1.23 14.59 -7.69
C ASN A 49 2.03 13.72 -6.70
N MET A 50 3.29 13.43 -7.05
CA MET A 50 4.21 12.62 -6.24
C MET A 50 4.40 13.13 -4.80
N ASN A 51 4.24 14.44 -4.58
CA ASN A 51 4.41 15.03 -3.25
C ASN A 51 3.24 14.72 -2.33
N GLU A 52 2.03 14.44 -2.87
CA GLU A 52 0.85 14.10 -2.08
C GLU A 52 0.72 12.60 -1.84
N LEU A 53 1.22 11.79 -2.76
CA LEU A 53 1.14 10.33 -2.63
C LEU A 53 2.00 9.82 -1.46
N PRO A 54 1.49 8.85 -0.68
CA PRO A 54 2.28 8.22 0.36
C PRO A 54 3.44 7.43 -0.26
N GLU A 55 4.47 7.22 0.54
CA GLU A 55 5.57 6.29 0.20
C GLU A 55 5.29 4.89 0.71
N LEU A 56 4.51 4.81 1.79
CA LEU A 56 4.25 3.58 2.52
C LEU A 56 2.79 3.53 2.96
N ILE A 57 2.14 2.39 2.74
CA ILE A 57 0.81 2.07 3.23
C ILE A 57 0.92 0.89 4.20
N PHE A 58 0.38 1.05 5.40
CA PHE A 58 0.08 -0.02 6.33
C PHE A 58 -1.41 -0.34 6.26
N LEU A 59 -1.73 -1.55 5.81
CA LEU A 59 -3.09 -2.03 5.60
C LEU A 59 -3.41 -3.12 6.61
N ASP A 60 -4.41 -2.92 7.46
CA ASP A 60 -5.02 -4.06 8.16
C ASP A 60 -5.83 -4.91 7.18
N ILE A 61 -5.54 -6.20 7.10
CA ILE A 61 -6.28 -7.12 6.23
C ILE A 61 -7.56 -7.64 6.88
N ASN A 62 -7.64 -7.60 8.21
CA ASN A 62 -8.71 -8.16 9.01
C ASN A 62 -9.79 -7.15 9.38
N MET A 63 -9.98 -6.12 8.56
CA MET A 63 -11.05 -5.13 8.74
C MET A 63 -12.44 -5.80 8.62
N PRO A 64 -13.23 -5.93 9.70
CA PRO A 64 -14.52 -6.63 9.70
C PRO A 64 -15.56 -6.03 8.75
N ASN A 65 -15.46 -4.73 8.45
CA ASN A 65 -16.44 -4.02 7.62
C ASN A 65 -15.99 -3.82 6.17
N LEU A 66 -14.70 -4.04 5.87
CA LEU A 66 -14.11 -3.70 4.59
C LEU A 66 -13.12 -4.78 4.18
N ASN A 67 -13.38 -5.51 3.10
CA ASN A 67 -12.45 -6.53 2.64
C ASN A 67 -11.11 -5.88 2.24
N GLY A 68 -10.08 -5.95 3.09
CA GLY A 68 -8.73 -5.46 2.78
C GLY A 68 -8.18 -6.09 1.48
N TRP A 69 -8.57 -7.34 1.21
CA TRP A 69 -8.35 -8.01 -0.07
C TRP A 69 -8.98 -7.27 -1.26
N LEU A 70 -10.21 -6.80 -1.12
CA LEU A 70 -10.88 -6.02 -2.17
C LEU A 70 -10.18 -4.67 -2.39
N PHE A 71 -9.68 -4.04 -1.33
CA PHE A 71 -8.85 -2.85 -1.45
C PHE A 71 -7.60 -3.14 -2.29
N LEU A 72 -6.88 -4.23 -2.01
CA LEU A 72 -5.71 -4.64 -2.78
C LEU A 72 -6.05 -4.91 -4.26
N GLU A 73 -7.14 -5.61 -4.54
CA GLU A 73 -7.58 -5.87 -5.92
C GLU A 73 -7.92 -4.59 -6.69
N LYS A 74 -8.51 -3.59 -6.03
CA LYS A 74 -8.74 -2.28 -6.63
C LYS A 74 -7.45 -1.49 -6.78
N LEU A 75 -6.58 -1.52 -5.76
CA LEU A 75 -5.28 -0.83 -5.77
C LEU A 75 -4.41 -1.32 -6.93
N LYS A 76 -4.35 -2.63 -7.19
CA LYS A 76 -3.63 -3.21 -8.34
C LYS A 76 -4.03 -2.59 -9.69
N LYS A 77 -5.28 -2.14 -9.85
CA LYS A 77 -5.77 -1.49 -11.08
C LYS A 77 -5.42 -0.01 -11.17
N ILE A 78 -5.22 0.66 -10.04
CA ILE A 78 -4.85 2.08 -9.94
C ILE A 78 -3.33 2.24 -9.97
N TYR A 79 -2.59 1.32 -9.35
CA TYR A 79 -1.15 1.38 -9.16
C TYR A 79 -0.35 1.69 -10.43
N PRO A 80 -0.61 1.07 -11.61
CA PRO A 80 0.13 1.37 -12.84
C PRO A 80 -0.04 2.82 -13.33
N LYS A 81 -1.05 3.53 -12.84
CA LYS A 81 -1.36 4.92 -13.21
C LYS A 81 -0.74 5.93 -12.23
N LEU A 82 -0.18 5.46 -11.12
CA LEU A 82 0.45 6.32 -10.13
C LEU A 82 1.83 6.73 -10.63
N ASN A 83 2.14 8.01 -10.52
CA ASN A 83 3.44 8.56 -10.88
C ASN A 83 4.49 8.32 -9.76
N LYS A 84 4.17 7.50 -8.75
CA LYS A 84 5.04 7.21 -7.61
C LYS A 84 4.86 5.76 -7.19
N LEU A 85 5.96 5.10 -6.86
CA LEU A 85 5.93 3.79 -6.23
C LEU A 85 5.54 3.94 -4.75
N ILE A 86 4.63 3.08 -4.33
CA ILE A 86 4.11 3.04 -2.96
C ILE A 86 4.30 1.63 -2.44
N ASP A 87 5.01 1.46 -1.34
CA ASP A 87 5.16 0.17 -0.68
C ASP A 87 3.89 -0.09 0.17
N VAL A 88 3.37 -1.33 0.14
CA VAL A 88 2.18 -1.72 0.90
C VAL A 88 2.55 -2.88 1.80
N TYR A 89 2.41 -2.70 3.12
CA TYR A 89 2.59 -3.76 4.10
C TYR A 89 1.26 -4.11 4.72
N ILE A 90 0.98 -5.40 4.74
CA ILE A 90 -0.19 -5.94 5.40
C ILE A 90 0.11 -6.14 6.88
N ILE A 91 -0.78 -5.65 7.72
CA ILE A 91 -0.83 -5.91 9.15
C ILE A 91 -1.92 -6.96 9.36
N SER A 92 -1.57 -8.07 10.00
CA SER A 92 -2.51 -9.09 10.44
C SER A 92 -2.18 -9.46 11.88
N SER A 93 -3.21 -9.70 12.69
CA SER A 93 -3.09 -10.30 14.02
C SER A 93 -3.08 -11.84 13.97
N SER A 94 -3.26 -12.42 12.77
CA SER A 94 -3.25 -13.85 12.52
C SER A 94 -1.82 -14.37 12.32
N ILE A 95 -1.59 -15.60 12.77
CA ILE A 95 -0.34 -16.36 12.55
C ILE A 95 -0.56 -17.37 11.39
N ASP A 96 -1.63 -17.21 10.61
CA ASP A 96 -1.94 -18.11 9.50
C ASP A 96 -0.83 -18.04 8.44
N PRO A 97 -0.14 -19.16 8.15
CA PRO A 97 0.91 -19.20 7.14
C PRO A 97 0.44 -18.79 5.74
N GLN A 98 -0.84 -19.05 5.37
CA GLN A 98 -1.39 -18.62 4.08
C GLN A 98 -1.60 -17.11 4.01
N GLU A 99 -2.00 -16.50 5.14
CA GLU A 99 -2.04 -15.05 5.26
C GLU A 99 -0.63 -14.47 5.23
N GLN A 100 0.37 -15.11 5.86
CA GLN A 100 1.76 -14.65 5.82
C GLN A 100 2.38 -14.73 4.42
N GLU A 101 2.11 -15.80 3.67
CA GLU A 101 2.59 -15.97 2.31
C GLU A 101 1.95 -14.92 1.40
N SER A 102 0.64 -14.68 1.54
CA SER A 102 -0.05 -13.61 0.80
C SER A 102 0.39 -12.21 1.25
N SER A 103 0.71 -12.01 2.53
CA SER A 103 1.12 -10.71 3.10
C SER A 103 2.56 -10.32 2.76
N HIS A 104 3.48 -11.30 2.68
CA HIS A 104 4.82 -11.09 2.13
C HIS A 104 4.83 -11.01 0.59
N CYS A 105 3.80 -11.54 -0.08
CA CYS A 105 3.74 -11.65 -1.53
C CYS A 105 2.78 -10.65 -2.21
N VAL A 106 2.33 -9.61 -1.50
CA VAL A 106 1.87 -8.38 -2.16
C VAL A 106 3.08 -7.48 -2.41
N TRP A 107 4.04 -8.00 -3.16
CA TRP A 107 4.81 -7.14 -4.03
C TRP A 107 3.86 -6.80 -5.18
N VAL A 108 3.47 -5.54 -5.34
CA VAL A 108 3.05 -5.11 -6.67
C VAL A 108 4.32 -5.24 -7.51
N ASP A 109 4.46 -6.39 -8.18
CA ASP A 109 5.71 -6.86 -8.75
C ASP A 109 6.40 -5.76 -9.55
N ARG A 110 7.64 -5.43 -9.16
CA ARG A 110 8.48 -4.45 -9.87
C ARG A 110 8.70 -4.84 -11.33
N GLU A 111 8.56 -6.12 -11.68
CA GLU A 111 8.71 -6.64 -13.04
C GLU A 111 7.41 -6.58 -13.88
N ALA A 112 6.24 -6.67 -13.26
CA ALA A 112 4.95 -6.65 -13.97
C ALA A 112 4.55 -5.25 -14.50
N LEU A 113 5.29 -4.21 -14.12
CA LEU A 113 5.03 -2.81 -14.46
C LEU A 113 6.08 -2.19 -15.39
N GLN A 114 7.12 -2.93 -15.77
CA GLN A 114 7.93 -2.50 -16.91
C GLN A 114 7.15 -2.80 -18.19
N PRO A 115 6.93 -1.83 -19.10
CA PRO A 115 6.58 -2.19 -20.45
C PRO A 115 7.71 -3.08 -20.96
N HIS A 116 7.42 -4.32 -21.32
CA HIS A 116 8.36 -5.16 -22.05
C HIS A 116 8.74 -4.38 -23.31
N SER A 117 9.87 -3.66 -23.27
CA SER A 117 10.55 -3.23 -24.48
C SER A 117 11.10 -4.50 -25.09
N ASP A 118 10.33 -5.03 -26.02
CA ASP A 118 10.71 -6.08 -26.94
C ASP A 118 12.02 -5.67 -27.62
N GLN A 119 13.15 -6.19 -27.13
CA GLN A 119 14.44 -6.08 -27.80
C GLN A 119 15.11 -7.45 -27.80
N GLY A 120 14.78 -8.19 -28.86
CA GLY A 120 15.58 -9.20 -29.55
C GLY A 120 16.69 -9.88 -28.74
N ARG A 121 16.44 -11.13 -28.36
CA ARG A 121 17.55 -12.08 -28.16
C ARG A 121 18.18 -12.38 -29.53
N PRO A 122 19.50 -12.25 -29.70
CA PRO A 122 20.16 -12.87 -30.82
C PRO A 122 20.13 -14.39 -30.61
N SER A 123 19.66 -15.11 -31.64
CA SER A 123 19.89 -16.54 -31.79
C SER A 123 21.39 -16.75 -31.94
N HIS A 124 22.02 -17.34 -30.92
CA HIS A 124 23.38 -17.84 -31.04
C HIS A 124 23.37 -19.37 -31.27
N PRO A 125 24.37 -19.86 -32.00
CA PRO A 125 24.29 -20.99 -32.94
C PRO A 125 24.27 -22.37 -32.29
#